data_AF-A0A0K9PZT9-F1
#
_entry.id   AF-A0A0K9PZT9-F1
#
_cell.length_a   1.000
_cell.length_b   1.000
_cell.length_c   1.000
_cell.angle_alpha   90.00
_cell.angle_beta   90.00
_cell.angle_gamma   90.00
#
_symmetry.space_group_name_H-M   'P 1'
#
loop_
_entity.id
_entity.type
_entity.pdbx_description
1 polymer ?
#
loop_
_entity_poly.entity_id
_entity_poly.type
_entity_poly.pdbx_seq_one_letter_code
_entity_poly.pdbx_strand_id
1 'polypeptide(L)'
;MKMITKICHELEEDLTIKRYECLKPLQVEEESLRDLKYVQPVDCIVAFSRRTVYEIKISIVESTTYGCCIIYGSLPSYTRQRQAELFNEENNYFDILIATDAVGMGTLHNFRKLLFFFLSTT
;
A
#
# COMPACT_ATOMS: atom_id res chain seq x y z
N MET A 1 0.01 -17.97 17.59
CA MET A 1 1.02 -19.00 17.93
C MET A 1 0.44 -20.24 18.59
N LYS A 2 -0.54 -20.12 19.52
CA LYS A 2 -1.17 -21.28 20.19
C LYS A 2 -1.67 -22.38 19.24
N MET A 3 -2.18 -22.01 18.07
CA MET A 3 -2.69 -22.96 17.08
C MET A 3 -1.59 -23.81 16.43
N ILE A 4 -0.51 -23.20 15.94
CA ILE A 4 0.61 -23.92 15.29
C ILE A 4 1.29 -24.86 16.29
N THR A 5 1.53 -24.40 17.52
CA THR A 5 2.10 -25.24 18.58
C THR A 5 1.23 -26.45 18.91
N LYS A 6 -0.11 -26.27 18.92
CA LYS A 6 -1.04 -27.37 19.15
C LYS A 6 -1.01 -28.41 18.02
N ILE A 7 -0.94 -27.96 16.77
CA ILE A 7 -0.87 -28.86 15.61
C ILE A 7 0.41 -29.69 15.64
N CYS A 8 1.58 -29.06 15.84
CA CYS A 8 2.85 -29.79 15.92
C CYS A 8 2.88 -30.79 17.09
N HIS A 9 2.26 -30.44 18.23
CA HIS A 9 2.12 -31.37 19.36
C HIS A 9 1.21 -32.57 19.04
N GLU A 10 0.09 -32.36 18.34
CA GLU A 10 -0.80 -33.46 17.92
C GLU A 10 -0.17 -34.38 16.86
N LEU A 11 0.75 -33.84 16.06
CA LEU A 11 1.47 -34.58 15.01
C LEU A 11 2.83 -35.14 15.48
N GLU A 12 3.21 -34.90 16.74
CA GLU A 12 4.53 -35.26 17.29
C GLU A 12 5.71 -34.73 16.46
N GLU A 13 5.57 -33.52 15.90
CA GLU A 13 6.59 -32.86 15.06
C GLU A 13 7.36 -31.78 15.84
N ASP A 14 8.66 -31.66 15.54
CA ASP A 14 9.52 -30.61 16.11
C ASP A 14 9.18 -29.22 15.55
N LEU A 15 8.99 -28.25 16.44
CA LEU A 15 8.69 -26.85 16.08
C LEU A 15 9.88 -25.93 16.41
N THR A 16 10.51 -25.38 15.37
CA THR A 16 11.51 -24.31 15.52
C THR A 16 10.92 -22.96 15.14
N ILE A 17 10.88 -22.01 16.10
CA ILE A 17 10.37 -20.65 15.87
C ILE A 17 11.55 -19.70 15.66
N LYS A 18 11.59 -19.05 14.49
CA LYS A 18 12.51 -17.94 14.19
C LYS A 18 11.72 -16.64 14.16
N ARG A 19 12.08 -15.69 15.01
CA ARG A 19 11.44 -14.36 15.08
C ARG A 19 12.27 -13.36 14.31
N TYR A 20 11.59 -12.50 13.57
CA TYR A 20 12.20 -11.43 12.77
C TYR A 20 11.58 -10.10 13.18
N GLU A 21 12.38 -9.04 13.10
CA GLU A 21 11.94 -7.68 13.31
C GLU A 21 11.77 -6.96 11.97
N CYS A 22 11.07 -5.83 11.99
CA CYS A 22 10.92 -5.03 10.78
C CYS A 22 12.27 -4.47 10.33
N LEU A 23 12.60 -4.60 9.04
CA LEU A 23 13.87 -4.11 8.49
C LEU A 23 14.00 -2.58 8.57
N LYS A 24 12.88 -1.86 8.55
CA LYS A 24 12.82 -0.41 8.69
C LYS A 24 11.79 -0.05 9.78
N PRO A 25 12.17 0.72 10.80
CA PRO A 25 11.21 1.15 11.82
C PRO A 25 10.13 2.03 11.17
N LEU A 26 8.87 1.77 11.53
CA LEU A 26 7.73 2.56 11.09
C LEU A 26 7.38 3.58 12.17
N GLN A 27 7.10 4.82 11.77
CA GLN A 27 6.65 5.88 12.67
C GLN A 27 5.29 6.40 12.20
N VAL A 28 4.40 6.59 13.17
CA VAL A 28 3.09 7.21 12.92
C VAL A 28 3.27 8.71 13.02
N GLU A 29 2.79 9.43 12.01
CA GLU A 29 2.81 10.88 11.96
C GLU A 29 1.82 11.48 12.95
N GLU A 30 2.16 12.62 13.55
CA GLU A 30 1.31 13.28 14.56
C GLU A 30 0.04 13.89 13.93
N GLU A 31 0.15 14.36 12.70
CA GLU A 31 -0.95 14.99 11.97
C GLU A 31 -1.36 14.20 10.73
N SER A 32 -2.67 14.15 10.49
CA SER A 32 -3.24 13.61 9.25
C SER A 32 -3.00 14.56 8.08
N LEU A 33 -2.95 13.99 6.87
CA LEU A 33 -2.96 14.78 5.65
C LEU A 33 -4.32 15.45 5.49
N ARG A 34 -4.36 16.78 5.63
CA ARG A 34 -5.60 17.57 5.63
C ARG A 34 -6.30 17.59 4.28
N ASP A 35 -5.53 17.52 3.19
CA ASP A 35 -6.00 17.67 1.81
C ASP A 35 -5.06 16.88 0.88
N LEU A 36 -5.63 16.24 -0.15
CA LEU A 36 -4.89 15.45 -1.14
C LEU A 36 -3.90 16.30 -1.95
N LYS A 37 -4.09 17.62 -2.05
CA LYS A 37 -3.12 18.51 -2.72
C LYS A 37 -1.74 18.55 -2.04
N TYR A 38 -1.65 18.11 -0.78
CA TYR A 38 -0.40 18.07 -0.01
C TYR A 38 0.33 16.73 -0.11
N VAL A 39 -0.16 15.79 -0.92
CA VAL A 39 0.61 14.58 -1.25
C VAL A 39 1.96 14.97 -1.85
N GLN A 40 2.96 14.13 -1.66
CA GLN A 40 4.29 14.33 -2.23
C GLN A 40 4.69 13.10 -3.04
N PRO A 41 5.67 13.24 -3.94
CA PRO A 41 6.22 12.10 -4.65
C PRO A 41 6.60 10.97 -3.71
N VAL A 42 6.39 9.75 -4.17
CA VAL A 42 6.69 8.51 -3.45
C VAL A 42 5.71 8.23 -2.29
N ASP A 43 4.57 8.94 -2.23
CA ASP A 43 3.48 8.63 -1.31
C ASP A 43 2.59 7.49 -1.83
N CYS A 44 2.13 6.65 -0.91
CA CYS A 44 1.15 5.60 -1.16
C CYS A 44 -0.15 5.90 -0.40
N ILE A 45 -1.28 5.90 -1.11
CA ILE A 45 -2.61 6.14 -0.55
C ILE A 45 -3.42 4.85 -0.63
N VAL A 46 -3.83 4.33 0.52
CA VAL A 46 -4.65 3.13 0.63
C VAL A 46 -6.12 3.53 0.79
N ALA A 47 -6.97 3.08 -0.12
CA ALA A 47 -8.42 3.23 -0.08
C ALA A 47 -9.11 1.87 -0.22
N PHE A 48 -10.29 1.71 0.37
CA PHE A 48 -10.94 0.40 0.49
C PHE A 48 -11.98 0.09 -0.60
N SER A 49 -12.07 0.94 -1.64
CA SER A 49 -12.96 0.67 -2.77
C SER A 49 -12.32 1.07 -4.09
N ARG A 50 -12.60 0.29 -5.15
CA ARG A 50 -12.16 0.61 -6.51
C ARG A 50 -12.65 1.99 -6.95
N ARG A 51 -13.88 2.34 -6.57
CA ARG A 51 -14.47 3.66 -6.88
C ARG A 51 -13.64 4.77 -6.25
N THR A 52 -13.36 4.68 -4.96
CA THR A 52 -12.58 5.68 -4.20
C THR A 52 -11.16 5.81 -4.74
N VAL A 53 -10.53 4.71 -5.17
CA VAL A 53 -9.21 4.76 -5.83
C VAL A 53 -9.22 5.66 -7.07
N TYR A 54 -10.25 5.57 -7.92
CA TYR A 54 -10.36 6.47 -9.07
C TYR A 54 -10.73 7.90 -8.69
N GLU A 55 -11.59 8.11 -7.68
CA GLU A 55 -11.93 9.44 -7.18
C GLU A 55 -10.69 10.17 -6.63
N ILE A 56 -9.85 9.50 -5.85
CA ILE A 56 -8.58 10.03 -5.36
C ILE A 56 -7.66 10.37 -6.53
N LYS A 57 -7.54 9.48 -7.53
CA LYS A 57 -6.72 9.75 -8.71
C LYS A 57 -7.15 11.02 -9.42
N ILE A 58 -8.45 11.19 -9.65
CA ILE A 58 -8.99 12.39 -10.31
C ILE A 58 -8.65 13.61 -9.47
N SER A 59 -8.92 13.58 -8.17
CA SER A 59 -8.63 14.69 -7.26
C SER A 59 -7.15 15.09 -7.24
N ILE A 60 -6.22 14.13 -7.26
CA ILE A 60 -4.78 14.41 -7.28
C ILE A 60 -4.35 15.00 -8.62
N VAL A 61 -4.80 14.43 -9.74
CA VAL A 61 -4.44 14.93 -11.08
C VAL A 61 -5.03 16.34 -11.34
N GLU A 62 -6.18 16.66 -10.76
CA GLU A 62 -6.79 17.99 -10.86
C GLU A 62 -6.14 19.04 -9.94
N SER A 63 -5.64 18.63 -8.77
CA SER A 63 -5.08 19.54 -7.76
C SER A 63 -3.55 19.64 -7.77
N THR A 64 -2.87 18.72 -8.46
CA THR A 64 -1.40 18.63 -8.50
C THR A 64 -0.90 18.33 -9.93
N THR A 65 0.41 18.38 -10.13
CA THR A 65 1.04 17.98 -11.40
C THR A 65 1.44 16.50 -11.44
N TYR A 66 1.10 15.71 -10.42
CA TYR A 66 1.58 14.34 -10.24
C TYR A 66 0.77 13.32 -11.03
N GLY A 67 1.45 12.39 -11.70
CA GLY A 67 0.80 11.20 -12.23
C GLY A 67 0.62 10.12 -11.16
N CYS A 68 -0.44 9.33 -11.31
CA CYS A 68 -0.85 8.33 -10.33
C CYS A 68 -0.84 6.92 -10.94
N CYS A 69 -0.21 5.99 -10.24
CA CYS A 69 -0.35 4.55 -10.44
C CYS A 69 -1.51 4.01 -9.60
N ILE A 70 -2.22 3.00 -10.12
CA ILE A 70 -3.36 2.37 -9.43
C ILE A 70 -3.14 0.88 -9.26
N ILE A 71 -3.35 0.38 -8.04
CA ILE A 71 -3.34 -1.06 -7.74
C ILE A 71 -4.57 -1.47 -6.90
N TYR A 72 -5.40 -2.36 -7.41
CA TYR A 72 -6.50 -2.96 -6.65
C TYR A 72 -6.59 -4.46 -6.90
N GLY A 73 -7.24 -5.20 -5.99
CA GLY A 73 -7.16 -6.67 -5.96
C GLY A 73 -7.60 -7.39 -7.25
N SER A 74 -8.61 -6.88 -7.95
CA SER A 74 -9.12 -7.47 -9.21
C SER A 74 -8.29 -7.12 -10.44
N LEU A 75 -7.20 -6.37 -10.30
CA LEU A 75 -6.32 -6.00 -11.41
C LEU A 75 -5.46 -7.22 -11.83
N PRO A 76 -5.36 -7.54 -13.14
CA PRO A 76 -4.52 -8.63 -13.62
C PRO A 76 -3.09 -8.52 -13.09
N SER A 77 -2.46 -9.66 -12.78
CA SER A 77 -1.11 -9.72 -12.21
C SER A 77 -0.08 -8.96 -13.06
N TYR A 78 -0.13 -9.12 -14.39
CA TYR A 78 0.74 -8.39 -15.31
C TYR A 78 0.55 -6.87 -15.21
N THR A 79 -0.70 -6.38 -15.10
CA THR A 79 -0.99 -4.95 -14.96
C THR A 79 -0.55 -4.42 -13.61
N ARG A 80 -0.72 -5.19 -12.52
CA ARG A 80 -0.20 -4.83 -11.18
C ARG A 80 1.31 -4.66 -11.20
N GLN A 81 2.01 -5.63 -11.81
CA GLN A 81 3.46 -5.56 -11.96
C GLN A 81 3.88 -4.32 -12.75
N ARG A 82 3.23 -4.05 -13.89
CA ARG A 82 3.55 -2.86 -14.71
C ARG A 82 3.30 -1.55 -13.97
N GLN A 83 2.23 -1.46 -13.17
CA GLN A 83 1.97 -0.27 -12.34
C GLN A 83 3.01 -0.10 -11.23
N ALA A 84 3.45 -1.19 -10.59
CA ALA A 84 4.51 -1.15 -9.59
C ALA A 84 5.87 -0.78 -10.19
N GLU A 85 6.19 -1.28 -11.39
CA GLU A 85 7.39 -0.89 -12.14
C GLU A 85 7.37 0.60 -12.46
N LEU A 86 6.26 1.11 -13.00
CA LEU A 86 6.09 2.54 -13.25
C LEU A 86 6.21 3.36 -11.96
N PHE A 87 5.65 2.94 -10.84
CA PHE A 87 5.82 3.70 -9.59
C PHE A 87 7.26 3.70 -9.06
N ASN A 88 8.04 2.64 -9.33
CA ASN A 88 9.41 2.51 -8.84
C ASN A 88 10.48 3.08 -9.80
N GLU A 89 10.13 3.36 -11.06
CA GLU A 89 11.03 3.93 -12.07
C GLU A 89 11.37 5.39 -11.71
N GLU A 90 12.67 5.71 -11.66
CA GLU A 90 13.13 7.09 -11.43
C GLU A 90 12.89 7.97 -12.67
N ASN A 91 12.69 9.28 -12.48
CA ASN A 91 12.51 10.29 -13.54
C ASN A 91 11.33 10.02 -14.49
N ASN A 92 10.23 9.45 -14.00
CA ASN A 92 8.99 9.38 -14.77
C ASN A 92 7.92 10.34 -14.19
N TYR A 93 6.72 10.27 -14.77
CA TYR A 93 5.58 11.11 -14.38
C TYR A 93 4.68 10.45 -13.31
N PHE A 94 5.02 9.27 -12.81
CA PHE A 94 4.17 8.46 -11.91
C PHE A 94 4.64 8.56 -10.46
N ASP A 95 4.38 9.71 -9.85
CA ASP A 95 4.89 10.04 -8.52
C ASP A 95 4.09 9.43 -7.36
N ILE A 96 2.81 9.09 -7.57
CA ILE A 96 1.89 8.68 -6.48
C ILE A 96 1.34 7.28 -6.73
N LEU A 97 1.32 6.44 -5.69
CA LEU A 97 0.64 5.15 -5.72
C LEU A 97 -0.72 5.26 -5.00
N ILE A 98 -1.80 4.86 -5.66
CA ILE A 98 -3.13 4.74 -5.04
C ILE A 98 -3.54 3.28 -5.10
N ALA A 99 -3.80 2.67 -3.96
CA ALA A 99 -4.04 1.24 -3.89
C ALA A 99 -5.18 0.84 -2.95
N THR A 100 -5.62 -0.41 -3.06
CA THR A 100 -6.38 -1.07 -1.98
C THR A 100 -5.46 -1.86 -1.07
N ASP A 101 -6.05 -2.55 -0.09
CA ASP A 101 -5.42 -3.58 0.74
C ASP A 101 -4.58 -4.62 -0.05
N ALA A 102 -4.84 -4.77 -1.35
CA ALA A 102 -4.06 -5.58 -2.27
C ALA A 102 -2.57 -5.19 -2.37
N VAL A 103 -2.18 -3.99 -1.93
CA VAL A 103 -0.77 -3.56 -1.87
C VAL A 103 0.02 -4.29 -0.77
N GLY A 104 -0.67 -4.86 0.22
CA GLY A 104 -0.04 -5.45 1.41
C GLY A 104 0.79 -6.70 1.13
N MET A 105 0.58 -7.39 -0.01
CA MET A 105 1.28 -8.62 -0.34
C MET A 105 1.51 -8.78 -1.86
N GLY A 106 2.68 -9.28 -2.24
CA GLY A 106 2.95 -9.83 -3.57
C GLY A 106 3.60 -8.87 -4.59
N THR A 107 3.83 -7.60 -4.26
CA THR A 107 4.57 -6.65 -5.10
C THR A 107 5.38 -5.72 -4.20
N LEU A 108 6.62 -5.42 -4.59
CA LEU A 108 7.50 -4.51 -3.85
C LEU A 108 7.25 -3.08 -4.34
N HIS A 109 6.95 -2.18 -3.41
CA HIS A 109 6.72 -0.77 -3.69
C HIS A 109 7.62 0.05 -2.78
N ASN A 110 8.41 0.96 -3.36
CA ASN A 110 9.31 1.80 -2.60
C ASN A 110 8.63 3.12 -2.20
N PHE A 111 7.52 3.06 -1.44
CA PHE A 111 6.88 4.28 -0.94
C PHE A 111 7.56 4.81 0.34
N ARG A 112 7.55 6.12 0.51
CA ARG A 112 8.13 6.82 1.69
C ARG A 112 7.13 6.92 2.84
N LYS A 113 5.84 7.06 2.51
CA LYS A 113 4.74 7.30 3.45
C LYS A 113 3.50 6.55 2.98
N LEU A 114 2.78 5.99 3.94
CA LEU A 114 1.51 5.31 3.70
C LEU A 114 0.38 6.12 4.34
N LEU A 115 -0.60 6.49 3.54
CA LEU A 115 -1.74 7.31 3.90
C LEU A 115 -3.00 6.45 3.81
N PHE A 116 -3.75 6.34 4.91
CA PHE A 116 -5.04 5.66 4.88
C PHE A 116 -6.15 6.66 4.58
N PHE A 117 -6.85 6.46 3.46
CA PHE A 117 -8.00 7.27 3.08
C PHE A 117 -9.29 6.65 3.61
N PHE A 118 -9.96 7.36 4.49
CA PHE A 118 -11.27 6.99 5.01
C PHE A 118 -12.29 8.06 4.65
N LEU A 119 -13.43 7.63 4.10
CA LEU A 119 -14.62 8.47 4.04
C LEU A 119 -15.35 8.31 5.37
N SER A 120 -15.26 9.33 6.23
CA SER A 120 -16.13 9.44 7.39
C SER A 120 -17.56 9.65 6.89
N THR A 121 -18.37 8.60 6.86
CA THR A 121 -19.82 8.76 6.80
C THR A 121 -20.24 9.46 8.09
N THR A 122 -20.63 10.72 7.95
CA THR A 122 -21.33 11.48 8.99
C THR A 122 -22.74 10.95 9.15
#